data_AF-A0AAU4NHL9-F1
#
_entry.id   AF-A0AAU4NHL9-F1
#
_cell.length_a   1.000
_cell.length_b   1.000
_cell.length_c   1.000
_cell.angle_alpha   90.00
_cell.angle_beta   90.00
_cell.angle_gamma   90.00
#
_symmetry.space_group_name_H-M   'P 1'
#
loop_
_entity.id
_entity.type
_entity.pdbx_description
1 polymer ?
#
loop_
_entity_poly.entity_id
_entity_poly.type
_entity_poly.pdbx_seq_one_letter_code
_entity_poly.pdbx_strand_id
1 'polypeptide(L)'
;MTRRTATLLLLATLSVAGCGGDPATPPADDPAPATSTSEAPSTPSVAGPSVPTGPDAVAADDLFIAGLDSGAIEYTDPETMKILGRGICAELQQGQPVIAEVDAVTTGSRGKWDESAAGAIVGTAIGAYCPEFRALLPG
;
A
#
# COMPACT_ATOMS: atom_id res chain seq x y z
N MET A 1 9.03 -42.93 17.54
CA MET A 1 10.32 -43.66 17.42
C MET A 1 10.63 -43.83 15.93
N THR A 2 11.81 -43.68 15.35
CA THR A 2 13.08 -43.01 15.63
C THR A 2 13.87 -43.16 14.32
N ARG A 3 14.22 -42.03 13.68
CA ARG A 3 15.40 -41.76 12.82
C ARG A 3 15.62 -42.61 11.56
N ARG A 4 16.04 -41.96 10.47
CA ARG A 4 17.48 -41.92 10.08
C ARG A 4 17.81 -41.09 8.83
N THR A 5 18.77 -40.18 9.03
CA THR A 5 19.94 -39.83 8.18
C THR A 5 19.72 -39.40 6.73
N ALA A 6 19.98 -38.13 6.39
CA ALA A 6 21.31 -37.53 6.15
C ALA A 6 21.90 -37.91 4.79
N THR A 7 21.99 -36.92 3.89
CA THR A 7 22.97 -36.95 2.79
C THR A 7 23.47 -35.53 2.57
N LEU A 8 24.73 -35.35 2.99
CA LEU A 8 25.63 -34.24 2.70
C LEU A 8 26.02 -34.19 1.21
N LEU A 9 26.74 -33.11 0.84
CA LEU A 9 27.58 -32.87 -0.36
C LEU A 9 26.88 -32.03 -1.45
N LEU A 10 27.14 -30.74 -1.65
CA LEU A 10 28.41 -29.99 -1.77
C LEU A 10 29.22 -30.45 -3.00
N LEU A 11 28.96 -29.81 -4.15
CA LEU A 11 29.82 -29.68 -5.35
C LEU A 11 29.32 -28.41 -6.09
N ALA A 12 30.07 -27.31 -6.21
CA ALA A 12 31.27 -27.13 -7.06
C ALA A 12 30.89 -27.46 -8.53
N THR A 13 31.03 -26.64 -9.57
CA THR A 13 32.10 -25.71 -9.97
C THR A 13 31.68 -25.04 -11.30
N LEU A 14 32.02 -23.75 -11.44
CA LEU A 14 32.67 -23.06 -12.57
C LEU A 14 32.58 -23.59 -14.04
N SER A 15 32.20 -22.66 -14.93
CA SER A 15 32.78 -22.34 -16.28
C SER A 15 32.65 -23.41 -17.40
N VAL A 16 32.60 -23.17 -18.72
CA VAL A 16 33.04 -22.08 -19.62
C VAL A 16 32.47 -22.34 -21.03
N ALA A 17 32.39 -21.31 -21.89
CA ALA A 17 32.61 -21.28 -23.37
C ALA A 17 31.74 -20.16 -23.98
N GLY A 18 32.26 -19.01 -24.43
CA GLY A 18 33.23 -18.77 -25.52
C GLY A 18 32.53 -17.77 -26.48
N CYS A 19 33.11 -16.71 -27.06
CA CYS A 19 34.47 -16.47 -27.51
C CYS A 19 34.87 -15.01 -27.27
N GLY A 20 36.17 -14.83 -27.03
CA GLY A 20 36.81 -13.52 -26.91
C GLY A 20 37.06 -12.82 -28.25
N GLY A 21 37.17 -11.51 -28.15
CA GLY A 21 37.82 -10.60 -29.08
C GLY A 21 38.19 -9.34 -28.32
N ASP A 22 39.48 -9.17 -28.04
CA ASP A 22 40.15 -7.92 -27.61
C ASP A 22 40.94 -7.39 -28.84
N PRO A 23 41.49 -6.16 -28.88
CA PRO A 23 41.38 -5.00 -27.97
C PRO A 23 41.12 -3.67 -28.72
N ALA A 24 40.73 -2.60 -28.01
CA ALA A 24 41.34 -1.25 -28.11
C ALA A 24 40.43 -0.16 -27.50
N THR A 25 41.02 0.57 -26.56
CA THR A 25 40.52 1.78 -25.87
C THR A 25 41.53 2.91 -26.20
N PRO A 26 41.25 4.24 -26.11
CA PRO A 26 40.02 5.06 -26.00
C PRO A 26 40.04 6.21 -27.08
N PRO A 27 39.49 7.42 -26.83
CA PRO A 27 38.13 7.84 -26.49
C PRO A 27 37.55 8.72 -27.62
N ALA A 28 36.26 8.61 -27.88
CA ALA A 28 35.54 9.63 -28.64
C ALA A 28 34.26 9.96 -27.89
N ASP A 29 34.25 11.19 -27.36
CA ASP A 29 33.05 12.02 -27.23
C ASP A 29 32.16 11.81 -28.45
N ASP A 30 30.97 11.23 -28.25
CA ASP A 30 29.87 11.37 -29.19
C ASP A 30 28.56 11.52 -28.40
N PRO A 31 27.66 12.39 -28.89
CA PRO A 31 26.54 12.93 -28.15
C PRO A 31 25.44 11.87 -27.97
N ALA A 32 24.75 11.96 -26.85
CA ALA A 32 23.57 11.17 -26.54
C ALA A 32 22.61 11.15 -27.75
N PRO A 33 22.25 9.96 -28.29
CA PRO A 33 21.09 9.90 -29.17
C PRO A 33 19.88 10.23 -28.31
N ALA A 34 19.20 11.32 -28.69
CA ALA A 34 17.89 11.69 -28.18
C ALA A 34 16.97 10.47 -28.28
N THR A 35 16.73 9.82 -27.14
CA THR A 35 15.55 8.98 -26.98
C THR A 35 14.36 9.91 -27.03
N SER A 36 13.76 9.97 -28.22
CA SER A 36 12.38 10.42 -28.40
C SER A 36 11.50 9.57 -27.49
N THR A 37 11.30 10.03 -26.26
CA THR A 37 10.16 9.60 -25.45
C THR A 37 8.94 10.15 -26.16
N SER A 38 8.30 9.26 -26.90
CA SER A 38 6.94 9.44 -27.41
C SER A 38 6.03 9.69 -26.22
N GLU A 39 5.81 10.96 -25.90
CA GLU A 39 4.77 11.42 -24.98
C GLU A 39 3.42 11.10 -25.63
N ALA A 40 2.99 9.86 -25.48
CA ALA A 40 1.59 9.50 -25.69
C ALA A 40 0.81 10.14 -24.54
N PRO A 41 -0.25 10.92 -24.81
CA PRO A 41 -1.07 11.50 -23.76
C PRO A 41 -1.65 10.33 -22.97
N SER A 42 -1.21 10.22 -21.72
CA SER A 42 -1.75 9.24 -20.79
C SER A 42 -3.19 9.66 -20.52
N THR A 43 -4.13 9.05 -21.25
CA THR A 43 -5.52 9.00 -20.83
C THR A 43 -5.52 8.56 -19.36
N PRO A 44 -6.16 9.28 -18.43
CA PRO A 44 -6.21 8.84 -17.05
C PRO A 44 -6.87 7.47 -17.04
N SER A 45 -6.04 6.45 -16.83
CA SER A 45 -6.52 5.12 -16.49
C SER A 45 -7.25 5.33 -15.18
N VAL A 46 -8.58 5.19 -15.19
CA VAL A 46 -9.34 5.13 -13.94
C VAL A 46 -8.84 3.87 -13.25
N ALA A 47 -7.82 4.05 -12.41
CA ALA A 47 -7.35 3.01 -11.53
C ALA A 47 -8.57 2.57 -10.72
N GLY A 48 -8.82 1.26 -10.70
CA GLY A 48 -9.82 0.70 -9.81
C GLY A 48 -9.54 1.08 -8.35
N PRO A 49 -10.48 0.83 -7.44
CA PRO A 49 -10.32 1.19 -6.04
C PRO A 49 -9.03 0.56 -5.49
N SER A 50 -8.10 1.40 -5.03
CA SER A 50 -6.73 1.00 -4.68
C SER A 50 -6.32 1.71 -3.40
N VAL A 51 -5.89 0.97 -2.38
CA VAL A 51 -5.28 1.57 -1.18
C VAL A 51 -3.92 2.17 -1.58
N PRO A 52 -3.58 3.42 -1.17
CA PRO A 52 -2.29 4.04 -1.42
C PRO A 52 -1.11 3.16 -0.99
N THR A 53 0.00 3.21 -1.75
CA THR A 53 1.24 2.48 -1.45
C THR A 53 2.45 3.41 -1.56
N GLY A 54 3.58 3.03 -0.95
CA GLY A 54 4.81 3.83 -1.03
C GLY A 54 4.65 5.23 -0.40
N PRO A 55 5.19 6.30 -1.02
CA PRO A 55 5.08 7.66 -0.50
C PRO A 55 3.63 8.15 -0.33
N ASP A 56 2.72 7.72 -1.21
CA ASP A 56 1.31 8.09 -1.12
C ASP A 56 0.62 7.47 0.11
N ALA A 57 1.10 6.31 0.57
CA ALA A 57 0.63 5.71 1.81
C ALA A 57 1.00 6.54 3.04
N VAL A 58 2.20 7.16 3.03
CA VAL A 58 2.63 8.04 4.14
C VAL A 58 1.75 9.29 4.18
N ALA A 59 1.50 9.91 3.03
CA ALA A 59 0.62 11.07 2.96
C ALA A 59 -0.83 10.73 3.39
N ALA A 60 -1.34 9.56 3.00
CA ALA A 60 -2.65 9.09 3.43
C ALA A 60 -2.71 8.80 4.94
N ASP A 61 -1.64 8.23 5.51
CA ASP A 61 -1.51 8.02 6.95
C ASP A 61 -1.55 9.34 7.72
N ASP A 62 -0.84 10.36 7.25
CA ASP A 62 -0.83 11.68 7.88
C ASP A 62 -2.21 12.37 7.79
N LEU A 63 -2.87 12.26 6.63
CA LEU A 63 -4.24 12.77 6.45
C LEU A 63 -5.24 12.06 7.35
N PHE A 64 -5.11 10.75 7.51
CA PHE A 64 -5.99 9.97 8.37
C PHE A 64 -5.85 10.39 9.84
N ILE A 65 -4.61 10.46 10.35
CA ILE A 65 -4.35 10.90 11.73
C ILE A 65 -4.83 12.32 11.96
N ALA A 66 -4.51 13.26 11.06
CA ALA A 66 -4.98 14.64 11.18
C ALA A 66 -6.52 14.73 11.18
N GLY A 67 -7.20 13.88 10.40
CA GLY A 67 -8.65 13.79 10.40
C GLY A 67 -9.21 13.30 11.74
N LEU A 68 -8.62 12.25 12.33
CA LEU A 68 -9.00 11.76 13.66
C LEU A 68 -8.82 12.83 14.73
N ASP A 69 -7.69 13.53 14.72
CA ASP A 69 -7.38 14.60 15.67
C ASP A 69 -8.37 15.76 15.53
N SER A 70 -8.69 16.16 14.30
CA SER A 70 -9.69 17.21 14.03
C SER A 70 -11.10 16.83 14.47
N GLY A 71 -11.42 15.53 14.44
CA GLY A 71 -12.67 14.95 14.92
C GLY A 71 -12.69 14.70 16.43
N ALA A 72 -11.63 15.05 17.15
CA ALA A 72 -11.45 14.75 18.58
C ALA A 72 -11.65 13.26 18.92
N ILE A 73 -11.21 12.37 18.02
CA ILE A 73 -11.26 10.93 18.25
C ILE A 73 -10.10 10.53 19.16
N GLU A 74 -10.41 10.04 20.35
CA GLU A 74 -9.41 9.56 21.28
C GLU A 74 -8.82 8.21 20.82
N TYR A 75 -7.50 8.14 20.68
CA TYR A 75 -6.76 6.91 20.41
C TYR A 75 -5.41 6.89 21.12
N THR A 76 -4.93 5.68 21.43
CA THR A 76 -3.72 5.49 22.23
C THR A 76 -2.47 5.34 21.37
N ASP A 77 -2.62 4.73 20.20
CA ASP A 77 -1.50 4.39 19.33
C ASP A 77 -1.83 4.75 17.87
N PRO A 78 -1.14 5.73 17.27
CA PRO A 78 -1.40 6.16 15.91
C PRO A 78 -1.10 5.07 14.88
N GLU A 79 -0.12 4.19 15.13
CA GLU A 79 0.23 3.10 14.20
C GLU A 79 -0.91 2.08 14.11
N THR A 80 -1.51 1.71 15.25
CA THR A 80 -2.72 0.87 15.29
C THR A 80 -3.87 1.52 14.52
N MET A 81 -4.04 2.85 14.64
CA MET A 81 -5.07 3.56 13.89
C MET A 81 -4.82 3.47 12.38
N LYS A 82 -3.58 3.70 11.91
CA LYS A 82 -3.24 3.59 10.47
C LYS A 82 -3.50 2.18 9.93
N ILE A 83 -3.18 1.14 10.71
CA ILE A 83 -3.49 -0.25 10.34
C ILE A 83 -5.01 -0.45 10.22
N LEU A 84 -5.78 0.05 11.18
CA LEU A 84 -7.24 0.00 11.15
C LEU A 84 -7.81 0.73 9.94
N GLY A 85 -7.37 1.97 9.67
CA GLY A 85 -7.85 2.79 8.56
C GLY A 85 -7.58 2.16 7.18
N ARG A 86 -6.39 1.60 6.98
CA ARG A 86 -6.09 0.83 5.76
C ARG A 86 -6.92 -0.45 5.67
N GLY A 87 -7.16 -1.11 6.80
CA GLY A 87 -8.01 -2.31 6.90
C GLY A 87 -9.44 -2.06 6.44
N ILE A 88 -10.08 -1.01 6.97
CA ILE A 88 -11.43 -0.56 6.57
C ILE A 88 -11.51 -0.43 5.05
N CYS A 89 -10.53 0.24 4.45
CA CYS A 89 -10.49 0.45 3.02
C CYS A 89 -10.34 -0.85 2.21
N ALA A 90 -9.50 -1.77 2.70
CA ALA A 90 -9.31 -3.08 2.10
C ALA A 90 -10.57 -3.95 2.18
N GLU A 91 -11.38 -3.82 3.23
CA GLU A 91 -12.65 -4.53 3.39
C GLU A 91 -13.75 -3.96 2.47
N LEU A 92 -13.82 -2.63 2.32
CA LEU A 92 -14.71 -1.98 1.35
C LEU A 92 -14.38 -2.40 -0.09
N GLN A 93 -13.11 -2.54 -0.44
CA GLN A 93 -12.66 -3.07 -1.74
C GLN A 93 -13.11 -4.51 -1.98
N GLN A 94 -13.30 -5.29 -0.91
CA GLN A 94 -13.84 -6.65 -0.97
C GLN A 94 -15.38 -6.68 -0.99
N GLY A 95 -16.03 -5.51 -0.95
CA GLY A 95 -17.48 -5.36 -1.03
C GLY A 95 -18.19 -5.34 0.33
N GLN A 96 -17.46 -5.16 1.44
CA GLN A 96 -18.12 -4.85 2.71
C GLN A 96 -18.88 -3.53 2.61
N PRO A 97 -20.10 -3.43 3.17
CA PRO A 97 -20.81 -2.17 3.24
C PRO A 97 -20.25 -1.31 4.37
N VAL A 98 -20.24 0.02 4.18
CA VAL A 98 -19.76 1.00 5.18
C VAL A 98 -20.38 0.78 6.56
N ILE A 99 -21.66 0.43 6.63
CA ILE A 99 -22.33 0.18 7.91
C ILE A 99 -21.73 -1.01 8.68
N ALA A 100 -21.29 -2.06 7.98
CA ALA A 100 -20.63 -3.20 8.61
C ALA A 100 -19.26 -2.82 9.16
N GLU A 101 -18.52 -1.94 8.49
CA GLU A 101 -17.26 -1.39 9.00
C GLU A 101 -17.47 -0.58 10.29
N VAL A 102 -18.52 0.25 10.31
CA VAL A 102 -18.88 1.02 11.51
C VAL A 102 -19.24 0.08 12.66
N ASP A 103 -20.04 -0.95 12.42
CA ASP A 103 -20.40 -1.96 13.42
C ASP A 103 -19.18 -2.73 13.92
N ALA A 104 -18.26 -3.08 13.01
CA ALA A 104 -17.02 -3.78 13.33
C ALA A 104 -16.08 -2.93 14.19
N VAL A 105 -15.91 -1.65 13.87
CA VAL A 105 -15.13 -0.70 14.67
C VAL A 105 -15.77 -0.50 16.03
N THR A 106 -17.08 -0.27 16.09
CA THR A 106 -17.84 -0.08 17.34
C THR A 106 -17.66 -1.29 18.26
N THR A 107 -17.93 -2.49 17.75
CA THR A 107 -17.85 -3.75 18.51
C THR A 107 -16.42 -4.11 18.88
N GLY A 108 -15.49 -3.99 17.92
CA GLY A 108 -14.07 -4.31 18.09
C GLY A 108 -13.36 -3.39 19.09
N SER A 109 -13.86 -2.16 19.26
CA SER A 109 -13.32 -1.18 20.22
C SER A 109 -13.56 -1.53 21.68
N ARG A 110 -14.45 -2.50 21.98
CA ARG A 110 -14.85 -2.90 23.34
C ARG A 110 -15.36 -1.73 24.19
N GLY A 111 -16.12 -0.83 23.57
CA GLY A 111 -16.73 0.33 24.23
C GLY A 111 -15.85 1.57 24.30
N LYS A 112 -14.68 1.56 23.66
CA LYS A 112 -13.83 2.76 23.50
C LYS A 112 -14.48 3.78 22.56
N TRP A 113 -15.10 3.32 21.48
CA TRP A 113 -15.78 4.16 20.51
C TRP A 113 -17.24 3.74 20.41
N ASP A 114 -18.14 4.71 20.52
CA ASP A 114 -19.54 4.52 20.17
C ASP A 114 -19.72 4.55 18.64
N GLU A 115 -20.95 4.31 18.18
CA GLU A 115 -21.28 4.28 16.76
C GLU A 115 -20.93 5.59 16.03
N SER A 116 -21.08 6.73 16.72
CA SER A 116 -20.74 8.04 16.14
C SER A 116 -19.23 8.19 15.94
N ALA A 117 -18.44 7.84 16.95
CA ALA A 117 -16.97 7.87 16.85
C ALA A 117 -16.46 6.84 15.83
N ALA A 118 -17.05 5.65 15.79
CA ALA A 118 -16.75 4.64 14.79
C ALA A 118 -17.08 5.12 13.36
N GLY A 119 -18.23 5.76 13.18
CA GLY A 119 -18.62 6.40 11.92
C GLY A 119 -17.62 7.46 11.47
N ALA A 120 -17.14 8.30 12.40
CA ALA A 120 -16.11 9.29 12.12
C ALA A 120 -14.77 8.65 11.73
N ILE A 121 -14.35 7.57 12.40
CA ILE A 121 -13.15 6.81 12.05
C ILE A 121 -13.27 6.24 10.63
N VAL A 122 -14.37 5.57 10.32
CA VAL A 122 -14.62 4.96 9.00
C VAL A 122 -14.69 6.04 7.91
N GLY A 123 -15.41 7.13 8.14
CA GLY A 123 -15.50 8.25 7.20
C GLY A 123 -14.15 8.92 6.93
N THR A 124 -13.34 9.09 7.98
CA THR A 124 -11.98 9.63 7.87
C THR A 124 -11.07 8.67 7.10
N ALA A 125 -11.17 7.37 7.37
CA ALA A 125 -10.42 6.33 6.65
C ALA A 125 -10.77 6.31 5.16
N ILE A 126 -12.06 6.37 4.81
CA ILE A 126 -12.53 6.50 3.42
C ILE A 126 -11.96 7.77 2.79
N GLY A 127 -11.96 8.89 3.52
CA GLY A 127 -11.42 10.14 3.01
C GLY A 127 -9.91 10.10 2.70
N ALA A 128 -9.15 9.36 3.51
CA ALA A 128 -7.69 9.29 3.40
C ALA A 128 -7.21 8.18 2.45
N TYR A 129 -7.81 6.99 2.53
CA TYR A 129 -7.29 5.77 1.88
C TYR A 129 -8.09 5.30 0.67
N CYS A 130 -9.38 5.61 0.56
CA CYS A 130 -10.19 5.24 -0.61
C CYS A 130 -11.27 6.30 -0.90
N PRO A 131 -10.85 7.45 -1.43
CA PRO A 131 -11.73 8.58 -1.69
C PRO A 131 -12.91 8.25 -2.63
N GLU A 132 -12.80 7.19 -3.43
CA GLU A 132 -13.83 6.68 -4.31
C GLU A 132 -15.09 6.18 -3.58
N PHE A 133 -14.98 5.74 -2.32
CA PHE A 133 -16.13 5.30 -1.52
C PHE A 133 -16.85 6.43 -0.80
N ARG A 134 -16.40 7.69 -0.93
CA ARG A 134 -17.05 8.84 -0.27
C ARG A 134 -18.54 8.97 -0.58
N ALA A 135 -18.97 8.57 -1.78
CA ALA A 135 -20.37 8.60 -2.19
C ALA A 135 -21.26 7.63 -1.37
N LEU A 136 -20.66 6.69 -0.63
CA LEU A 136 -21.36 5.74 0.23
C LEU A 136 -21.58 6.27 1.66
N LEU A 137 -20.97 7.41 2.01
CA LEU A 137 -21.13 8.03 3.32
C LEU A 137 -22.49 8.72 3.42
N PRO A 138 -23.18 8.63 4.58
CA PRO A 138 -24.34 9.47 4.83
C PRO A 138 -23.91 10.94 4.89
N GLY A 139 -24.69 11.81 4.23
CA GLY A 139 -24.46 13.26 4.15
C GLY A 139 -25.13 14.06 5.26
#